data_AF-A0A1Y2V6G5-F1
#
_entry.id   AF-A0A1Y2V6G5-F1
#
_cell.length_a   1.000
_cell.length_b   1.000
_cell.length_c   1.000
_cell.angle_alpha   90.00
_cell.angle_beta   90.00
_cell.angle_gamma   90.00
#
_symmetry.space_group_name_H-M   'P 1'
#
loop_
_entity.id
_entity.type
_entity.pdbx_description
1 polymer ?
#
loop_
_entity_poly.entity_id
_entity_poly.type
_entity_poly.pdbx_seq_one_letter_code
_entity_poly.pdbx_strand_id
1 'polypeptide(L)'
;MTANSNRFSTYTTTSVGTGSEGKKDEHKKDMWSSMLDSVASGKRLPEKNLLVLGGSVESQRDFLEALSSNDRRNLDRNNQKTPPIANSFALGYTYYNVLDADQEDVLARISLYLLTSPAPSFASLIKPLLTPQSIPNTLIVILLDWSQPWLWMRQLREWLLLLRTVIMSLSLECKEIMEENMNSWRDRGRTGGSINLDGTGAVANEGDVALPLGPGEWDDALGLPLCVVCQNSERIDYLEKTQGWKEEKFDLVLQYLRTVLLRHGASLIYTTPSMASPLQTLIHASLGIHSLLKRSPLKANVIDRDKIVVPPNWDSWGKIRVLRDGFDVELVSEGWSIDLDQPFPMPNSDGTHDPNHAIKGDANGADKPEASAVTLYEEQVQDTSLDALQLAQGNNDTNRLEVPSVDTQAFLANQLERLEQQKKADDKTGKDHSFAQSATDDMISDHIGPVQFNMGGIQVDADDMVQRLKDRQAYGHSPEPLLDEESQLEEGAQVDTDTLAKFFGNLMNRKPTASGGVTKT
;
A
#
# COMPACT_ATOMS: atom_id res chain seq x y z
N MET A 1 5.14 -20.00 35.23
CA MET A 1 4.06 -20.98 34.99
C MET A 1 4.05 -21.29 33.51
N THR A 2 4.71 -22.38 33.13
CA THR A 2 5.00 -22.75 31.74
C THR A 2 4.36 -24.11 31.49
N ALA A 3 3.27 -24.13 30.74
CA ALA A 3 2.64 -25.36 30.27
C ALA A 3 3.34 -25.82 28.98
N ASN A 4 4.35 -26.67 29.14
CA ASN A 4 4.91 -27.47 28.06
C ASN A 4 3.94 -28.62 27.76
N SER A 5 3.28 -28.58 26.60
CA SER A 5 2.44 -29.67 26.10
C SER A 5 3.21 -30.56 25.12
N ASN A 6 4.34 -31.12 25.57
CA ASN A 6 4.99 -32.24 24.88
C ASN A 6 4.39 -33.54 25.41
N ARG A 7 3.31 -34.02 24.78
CA ARG A 7 2.88 -35.42 24.95
C ARG A 7 3.69 -36.31 24.01
N PHE A 8 4.87 -36.71 24.46
CA PHE A 8 5.48 -37.96 24.01
C PHE A 8 4.65 -39.11 24.60
N SER A 9 4.07 -39.95 23.74
CA SER A 9 3.41 -41.18 24.15
C SER A 9 4.47 -42.26 24.35
N THR A 10 4.95 -42.42 25.59
CA THR A 10 5.80 -43.55 25.98
C THR A 10 4.88 -44.69 26.40
N TYR A 11 4.58 -45.63 25.50
CA TYR A 11 3.98 -46.90 25.92
C TYR A 11 5.11 -47.82 26.42
N THR A 12 5.22 -47.90 27.74
CA THR A 12 5.93 -48.95 28.47
C THR A 12 5.33 -50.32 28.14
N THR A 13 6.12 -51.19 27.54
CA THR A 13 5.80 -52.61 27.36
C THR A 13 5.99 -53.37 28.67
N THR A 14 4.90 -53.61 29.40
CA THR A 14 4.88 -54.60 30.49
C THR A 14 4.57 -55.97 29.91
N SER A 15 5.59 -56.82 29.88
CA SER A 15 5.46 -58.25 29.59
C SER A 15 4.82 -58.99 30.75
N VAL A 16 3.65 -59.62 30.53
CA VAL A 16 3.13 -60.70 31.38
C VAL A 16 2.49 -61.75 30.48
N GLY A 17 2.78 -63.02 30.78
CA GLY A 17 2.71 -64.13 29.83
C GLY A 17 1.37 -64.84 29.66
N THR A 18 1.45 -65.83 28.77
CA THR A 18 0.62 -67.04 28.61
C THR A 18 -0.76 -66.91 27.94
N GLY A 19 -0.86 -67.44 26.71
CA GLY A 19 -2.13 -67.75 26.05
C GLY A 19 -1.97 -67.96 24.54
N SER A 20 -1.92 -69.21 24.11
CA SER A 20 -1.73 -69.67 22.73
C SER A 20 -2.98 -69.45 21.85
N GLU A 21 -3.36 -68.20 21.55
CA GLU A 21 -4.38 -67.85 20.52
C GLU A 21 -4.13 -66.49 19.79
N GLY A 22 -2.89 -65.99 19.75
CA GLY A 22 -2.61 -64.61 19.29
C GLY A 22 -2.42 -64.35 17.78
N LYS A 23 -2.20 -65.37 16.95
CA LYS A 23 -1.67 -65.17 15.58
C LYS A 23 -2.62 -64.49 14.58
N LYS A 24 -3.94 -64.50 14.82
CA LYS A 24 -4.92 -63.85 13.92
C LYS A 24 -5.21 -62.39 14.29
N ASP A 25 -5.04 -62.02 15.55
CA ASP A 25 -5.32 -60.65 16.03
C ASP A 25 -4.10 -59.74 15.95
N GLU A 26 -2.87 -60.26 16.08
CA GLU A 26 -1.64 -59.50 15.76
C GLU A 26 -1.60 -59.13 14.28
N HIS A 27 -1.89 -60.08 13.39
CA HIS A 27 -1.91 -59.82 11.94
C HIS A 27 -2.99 -58.82 11.53
N LYS A 28 -4.13 -58.80 12.23
CA LYS A 28 -5.16 -57.77 12.03
C LYS A 28 -4.70 -56.43 12.58
N LYS A 29 -4.12 -56.36 13.78
CA LYS A 29 -3.58 -55.12 14.34
C LYS A 29 -2.49 -54.52 13.46
N ASP A 30 -1.62 -55.34 12.88
CA ASP A 30 -0.58 -54.91 11.92
C ASP A 30 -1.16 -54.47 10.57
N MET A 31 -2.26 -55.08 10.11
CA MET A 31 -2.98 -54.58 8.94
C MET A 31 -3.70 -53.26 9.23
N TRP A 32 -4.27 -53.08 10.42
CA TRP A 32 -4.94 -51.83 10.82
C TRP A 32 -3.94 -50.71 11.09
N SER A 33 -2.78 -50.99 11.68
CA SER A 33 -1.69 -50.01 11.82
C SER A 33 -1.08 -49.67 10.47
N SER A 34 -0.86 -50.64 9.58
CA SER A 34 -0.40 -50.40 8.21
C SER A 34 -1.44 -49.65 7.36
N MET A 35 -2.74 -49.93 7.51
CA MET A 35 -3.80 -49.13 6.88
C MET A 35 -3.88 -47.74 7.49
N LEU A 36 -3.77 -47.59 8.80
CA LEU A 36 -3.78 -46.28 9.45
C LEU A 36 -2.54 -45.47 9.11
N ASP A 37 -1.36 -46.08 9.00
CA ASP A 37 -0.13 -45.43 8.53
C ASP A 37 -0.20 -45.15 7.03
N SER A 38 -0.84 -45.99 6.22
CA SER A 38 -1.10 -45.75 4.79
C SER A 38 -2.13 -44.64 4.56
N VAL A 39 -3.12 -44.50 5.46
CA VAL A 39 -4.13 -43.42 5.43
C VAL A 39 -3.58 -42.14 6.06
N ALA A 40 -2.73 -42.22 7.09
CA ALA A 40 -2.03 -41.09 7.70
C ALA A 40 -0.85 -40.60 6.83
N SER A 41 -0.23 -41.49 6.05
CA SER A 41 0.69 -41.15 4.95
C SER A 41 -0.04 -40.92 3.63
N GLY A 42 -1.38 -41.04 3.61
CA GLY A 42 -2.20 -40.69 2.47
C GLY A 42 -1.88 -39.27 2.07
N LYS A 43 -1.22 -39.11 0.90
CA LYS A 43 -0.53 -37.92 0.39
C LYS A 43 -0.88 -36.64 1.17
N ARG A 44 -0.19 -36.39 2.29
CA ARG A 44 -0.26 -35.07 2.93
C ARG A 44 0.28 -34.10 1.89
N LEU A 45 -0.61 -33.28 1.35
CA LEU A 45 -0.26 -32.34 0.29
C LEU A 45 0.93 -31.49 0.77
N PRO A 46 1.97 -31.28 -0.06
CA PRO A 46 3.06 -30.40 0.30
C PRO A 46 2.52 -29.02 0.71
N GLU A 47 2.81 -28.60 1.94
CA GLU A 47 2.40 -27.31 2.49
C GLU A 47 3.48 -26.29 2.19
N LYS A 48 3.10 -25.19 1.54
CA LYS A 48 3.97 -24.08 1.15
C LYS A 48 3.41 -22.79 1.72
N ASN A 49 4.27 -21.89 2.18
CA ASN A 49 3.88 -20.67 2.86
C ASN A 49 4.32 -19.45 2.07
N LEU A 50 3.45 -18.44 2.02
CA LEU A 50 3.72 -17.18 1.37
C LEU A 50 3.41 -16.06 2.34
N LEU A 51 4.44 -15.30 2.71
CA LEU A 51 4.31 -14.12 3.58
C LEU A 51 4.19 -12.88 2.69
N VAL A 52 2.97 -12.39 2.48
CA VAL A 52 2.67 -11.19 1.68
C VAL A 52 2.74 -9.96 2.58
N LEU A 53 3.59 -9.02 2.24
CA LEU A 53 3.86 -7.81 2.99
C LEU A 53 3.57 -6.58 2.12
N GLY A 54 2.89 -5.59 2.68
CA GLY A 54 2.55 -4.34 2.00
C GLY A 54 1.26 -4.40 1.19
N GLY A 55 1.14 -3.45 0.27
CA GLY A 55 -0.06 -3.25 -0.54
C GLY A 55 -1.25 -2.73 0.26
N SER A 56 -2.42 -2.71 -0.40
CA SER A 56 -3.71 -2.44 0.23
C SER A 56 -4.54 -3.72 0.30
N VAL A 57 -5.68 -3.67 0.98
CA VAL A 57 -6.65 -4.78 1.02
C VAL A 57 -7.12 -5.16 -0.40
N GLU A 58 -7.21 -4.18 -1.30
CA GLU A 58 -7.55 -4.39 -2.71
C GLU A 58 -6.37 -4.95 -3.50
N SER A 59 -5.17 -4.37 -3.35
CA SER A 59 -4.01 -4.84 -4.10
C SER A 59 -3.58 -6.26 -3.70
N GLN A 60 -3.76 -6.65 -2.44
CA GLN A 60 -3.57 -8.03 -1.97
C GLN A 60 -4.58 -9.01 -2.60
N ARG A 61 -5.82 -8.55 -2.86
CA ARG A 61 -6.83 -9.34 -3.57
C ARG A 61 -6.44 -9.52 -5.03
N ASP A 62 -6.02 -8.46 -5.69
CA ASP A 62 -5.57 -8.48 -7.08
C ASP A 62 -4.35 -9.39 -7.25
N PHE A 63 -3.40 -9.33 -6.29
CA PHE A 63 -2.25 -10.25 -6.25
C PHE A 63 -2.71 -11.71 -6.14
N LEU A 64 -3.62 -12.03 -5.22
CA LEU A 64 -4.15 -13.39 -5.06
C LEU A 64 -4.86 -13.86 -6.33
N GLU A 65 -5.61 -12.97 -6.98
CA GLU A 65 -6.30 -13.27 -8.23
C GLU A 65 -5.32 -13.56 -9.36
N ALA A 66 -4.32 -12.70 -9.56
CA ALA A 66 -3.26 -12.91 -10.55
C ALA A 66 -2.49 -14.22 -10.30
N LEU A 67 -2.29 -14.59 -9.03
CA LEU A 67 -1.58 -15.78 -8.63
C LEU A 67 -2.41 -17.08 -8.79
N SER A 68 -3.74 -17.01 -8.70
CA SER A 68 -4.65 -18.17 -8.74
C SER A 68 -5.54 -18.25 -9.98
N SER A 69 -5.43 -17.30 -10.92
CA SER A 69 -6.34 -17.12 -12.07
C SER A 69 -6.53 -18.37 -12.95
N ASN A 70 -5.49 -19.19 -13.14
CA ASN A 70 -5.60 -20.41 -13.94
C ASN A 70 -6.36 -21.53 -13.22
N ASP A 71 -6.16 -21.66 -11.90
CA ASP A 71 -6.78 -22.70 -11.09
C ASP A 71 -8.23 -22.33 -10.70
N ARG A 72 -8.54 -21.02 -10.62
CA ARG A 72 -9.88 -20.50 -10.29
C ARG A 72 -10.95 -20.81 -11.33
N ARG A 73 -10.63 -20.78 -12.63
CA ARG A 73 -11.60 -21.02 -13.71
C ARG A 73 -12.30 -22.38 -13.64
N ASN A 74 -11.67 -23.37 -13.01
CA ASN A 74 -12.27 -24.70 -12.78
C ASN A 74 -12.91 -24.84 -11.39
N LEU A 75 -12.50 -24.03 -10.41
CA LEU A 75 -13.06 -24.05 -9.05
C LEU A 75 -14.55 -23.67 -9.05
N ASP A 76 -14.92 -22.68 -9.88
CA ASP A 76 -16.32 -22.29 -10.13
C ASP A 76 -17.14 -23.41 -10.78
N ARG A 77 -16.49 -24.28 -11.57
CA ARG A 77 -17.13 -25.47 -12.18
C ARG A 77 -17.40 -26.58 -11.16
N ASN A 78 -16.58 -26.68 -10.11
CA ASN A 78 -16.70 -27.67 -9.04
C ASN A 78 -17.40 -27.15 -7.76
N ASN A 79 -17.97 -25.93 -7.81
CA ASN A 79 -18.71 -25.32 -6.69
C ASN A 79 -17.87 -25.17 -5.40
N GLN A 80 -16.53 -25.17 -5.51
CA GLN A 80 -15.62 -24.93 -4.40
C GLN A 80 -15.43 -23.41 -4.27
N LYS A 81 -15.91 -22.82 -3.18
CA LYS A 81 -15.74 -21.38 -2.95
C LYS A 81 -14.30 -21.08 -2.53
N THR A 82 -13.67 -20.08 -3.15
CA THR A 82 -12.38 -19.59 -2.63
C THR A 82 -12.55 -19.08 -1.20
N PRO A 83 -11.63 -19.43 -0.29
CA PRO A 83 -11.73 -18.98 1.09
C PRO A 83 -11.63 -17.45 1.13
N PRO A 84 -12.49 -16.78 1.91
CA PRO A 84 -12.46 -15.33 2.03
C PRO A 84 -11.12 -14.87 2.64
N ILE A 85 -10.65 -13.70 2.23
CA ILE A 85 -9.46 -13.09 2.80
C ILE A 85 -9.83 -12.43 4.13
N ALA A 86 -9.28 -12.94 5.23
CA ALA A 86 -9.55 -12.45 6.58
C ALA A 86 -8.55 -11.34 7.02
N ASN A 87 -8.53 -10.20 6.32
CA ASN A 87 -7.51 -9.14 6.52
C ASN A 87 -7.96 -7.92 7.34
N SER A 88 -9.02 -8.04 8.16
CA SER A 88 -9.64 -6.88 8.80
C SER A 88 -9.03 -6.46 10.15
N PHE A 89 -8.43 -7.36 10.93
CA PHE A 89 -8.04 -7.04 12.34
C PHE A 89 -6.74 -7.67 12.84
N ALA A 90 -6.05 -8.50 12.04
CA ALA A 90 -4.84 -9.20 12.46
C ALA A 90 -3.99 -9.60 11.23
N LEU A 91 -3.13 -10.60 11.40
CA LEU A 91 -2.50 -11.29 10.27
C LEU A 91 -3.59 -11.91 9.39
N GLY A 92 -3.70 -11.41 8.15
CA GLY A 92 -4.64 -11.98 7.19
C GLY A 92 -4.23 -13.40 6.81
N TYR A 93 -5.22 -14.27 6.61
CA TYR A 93 -4.97 -15.65 6.19
C TYR A 93 -5.91 -16.06 5.07
N THR A 94 -5.36 -16.76 4.09
CA THR A 94 -6.10 -17.49 3.06
C THR A 94 -5.23 -18.61 2.50
N TYR A 95 -5.79 -19.50 1.69
CA TYR A 95 -5.04 -20.58 1.06
C TYR A 95 -5.66 -20.98 -0.26
N TYR A 96 -4.88 -21.61 -1.12
CA TYR A 96 -5.40 -22.29 -2.30
C TYR A 96 -4.55 -23.53 -2.63
N ASN A 97 -5.16 -24.45 -3.37
CA ASN A 97 -4.49 -25.64 -3.87
C ASN A 97 -3.96 -25.35 -5.28
N VAL A 98 -2.71 -25.72 -5.54
CA VAL A 98 -2.09 -25.63 -6.87
C VAL A 98 -2.36 -26.92 -7.62
N LEU A 99 -2.91 -26.81 -8.82
CA LEU A 99 -3.17 -27.95 -9.70
C LEU A 99 -2.03 -28.13 -10.71
N ASP A 100 -1.83 -29.35 -11.19
CA ASP A 100 -0.90 -29.61 -12.30
C ASP A 100 -1.49 -29.08 -13.64
N ALA A 101 -0.72 -29.17 -14.72
CA ALA A 101 -1.04 -28.56 -16.00
C ALA A 101 -2.29 -29.15 -16.68
N ASP A 102 -2.66 -30.39 -16.35
CA ASP A 102 -3.90 -31.04 -16.77
C ASP A 102 -5.11 -30.70 -15.88
N GLN A 103 -4.87 -30.00 -14.77
CA GLN A 103 -5.86 -29.59 -13.77
C GLN A 103 -6.53 -30.76 -13.02
N GLU A 104 -5.90 -31.93 -13.00
CA GLU A 104 -6.43 -33.12 -12.30
C GLU A 104 -5.75 -33.34 -10.94
N ASP A 105 -4.42 -33.28 -10.92
CA ASP A 105 -3.63 -33.56 -9.72
C ASP A 105 -3.32 -32.29 -8.90
N VAL A 106 -3.46 -32.38 -7.57
CA VAL A 106 -3.04 -31.31 -6.66
C VAL A 106 -1.55 -31.47 -6.34
N LEU A 107 -0.75 -30.48 -6.73
CA LEU A 107 0.70 -30.47 -6.52
C LEU A 107 1.09 -30.04 -5.10
N ALA A 108 0.44 -28.99 -4.58
CA ALA A 108 0.73 -28.41 -3.28
C ALA A 108 -0.43 -27.56 -2.76
N ARG A 109 -0.42 -27.26 -1.46
CA ARG A 109 -1.27 -26.23 -0.86
C ARG A 109 -0.40 -25.03 -0.50
N ILE A 110 -0.78 -23.85 -0.99
CA ILE A 110 -0.14 -22.58 -0.63
C ILE A 110 -1.01 -21.89 0.42
N SER A 111 -0.44 -21.68 1.60
CA SER A 111 -0.98 -20.87 2.69
C SER A 111 -0.40 -19.46 2.60
N LEU A 112 -1.26 -18.46 2.57
CA LEU A 112 -0.90 -17.05 2.47
C LEU A 112 -1.15 -16.35 3.80
N TYR A 113 -0.14 -15.65 4.29
CA TYR A 113 -0.18 -14.79 5.46
C TYR A 113 0.02 -13.35 5.00
N LEU A 114 -0.99 -12.51 5.21
CA LEU A 114 -1.10 -11.18 4.62
C LEU A 114 -0.92 -10.10 5.68
N LEU A 115 -0.03 -9.14 5.42
CA LEU A 115 0.22 -8.02 6.30
C LEU A 115 0.35 -6.71 5.54
N THR A 116 -0.50 -5.73 5.87
CA THR A 116 -0.60 -4.47 5.12
C THR A 116 0.40 -3.41 5.58
N SER A 117 0.77 -3.38 6.87
CA SER A 117 1.64 -2.34 7.45
C SER A 117 2.82 -2.96 8.21
N PRO A 118 4.03 -2.37 8.15
CA PRO A 118 5.22 -2.83 8.84
C PRO A 118 5.21 -2.47 10.34
N ALA A 119 4.07 -2.64 11.04
CA ALA A 119 4.00 -2.31 12.45
C ALA A 119 4.78 -3.34 13.31
N PRO A 120 5.59 -2.90 14.30
CA PRO A 120 6.38 -3.81 15.14
C PRO A 120 5.56 -4.87 15.89
N SER A 121 4.28 -4.57 16.19
CA SER A 121 3.36 -5.51 16.83
C SER A 121 3.19 -6.81 16.03
N PHE A 122 3.29 -6.75 14.70
CA PHE A 122 3.15 -7.89 13.82
C PHE A 122 4.39 -8.81 13.79
N ALA A 123 5.55 -8.35 14.26
CA ALA A 123 6.74 -9.19 14.40
C ALA A 123 6.44 -10.45 15.24
N SER A 124 5.65 -10.28 16.30
CA SER A 124 5.21 -11.36 17.19
C SER A 124 4.31 -12.39 16.50
N LEU A 125 3.58 -12.00 15.45
CA LEU A 125 2.69 -12.87 14.68
C LEU A 125 3.43 -13.64 13.58
N ILE A 126 4.50 -13.06 13.02
CA ILE A 126 5.33 -13.71 11.99
C ILE A 126 6.21 -14.79 12.62
N LYS A 127 6.78 -14.51 13.80
CA LYS A 127 7.68 -15.43 14.51
C LYS A 127 7.20 -16.90 14.57
N PRO A 128 5.97 -17.22 15.04
CA PRO A 128 5.51 -18.61 15.13
C PRO A 128 5.31 -19.30 13.78
N LEU A 129 5.25 -18.56 12.67
CA LEU A 129 5.14 -19.14 11.32
C LEU A 129 6.47 -19.71 10.83
N LEU A 130 7.59 -19.25 11.39
CA LEU A 130 8.95 -19.61 10.99
C LEU A 130 9.51 -20.68 11.93
N THR A 131 9.31 -21.93 11.52
CA THR A 131 9.77 -23.14 12.21
C THR A 131 10.82 -23.85 11.33
N PRO A 132 11.64 -24.75 11.89
CA PRO A 132 12.61 -25.50 11.11
C PRO A 132 12.00 -26.23 9.89
N GLN A 133 10.74 -26.69 10.00
CA GLN A 133 10.05 -27.37 8.91
C GLN A 133 9.43 -26.42 7.88
N SER A 134 8.99 -25.24 8.30
CA SER A 134 8.33 -24.27 7.41
C SER A 134 9.32 -23.38 6.66
N ILE A 135 10.52 -23.13 7.20
CA ILE A 135 11.53 -22.24 6.61
C ILE A 135 11.88 -22.63 5.16
N PRO A 136 12.21 -23.91 4.82
CA PRO A 136 12.51 -24.30 3.44
C PRO A 136 11.33 -24.19 2.48
N ASN A 137 10.12 -24.02 3.03
CA ASN A 137 8.85 -23.99 2.31
C ASN A 137 8.20 -22.60 2.32
N THR A 138 8.91 -21.56 2.76
CA THR A 138 8.36 -20.20 2.91
C THR A 138 9.00 -19.23 1.92
N LEU A 139 8.17 -18.44 1.23
CA LEU A 139 8.58 -17.33 0.36
C LEU A 139 8.04 -16.01 0.92
N ILE A 140 8.90 -14.98 0.94
CA ILE A 140 8.50 -13.62 1.27
C ILE A 140 8.12 -12.90 -0.02
N VAL A 141 6.96 -12.22 -0.03
CA VAL A 141 6.51 -11.38 -1.13
C VAL A 141 6.25 -9.98 -0.60
N ILE A 142 6.94 -8.97 -1.14
CA ILE A 142 6.69 -7.56 -0.84
C ILE A 142 5.93 -6.94 -2.02
N LEU A 143 4.78 -6.34 -1.72
CA LEU A 143 3.94 -5.64 -2.69
C LEU A 143 4.26 -4.15 -2.68
N LEU A 144 4.64 -3.63 -3.85
CA LEU A 144 4.82 -2.20 -4.12
C LEU A 144 3.78 -1.73 -5.14
N ASP A 145 3.48 -0.43 -5.19
CA ASP A 145 2.49 0.14 -6.10
C ASP A 145 3.11 1.25 -6.96
N TRP A 146 2.95 1.14 -8.28
CA TRP A 146 3.37 2.16 -9.26
C TRP A 146 2.63 3.50 -9.14
N SER A 147 1.66 3.63 -8.23
CA SER A 147 1.09 4.93 -7.85
C SER A 147 2.06 5.83 -7.09
N GLN A 148 2.99 5.25 -6.34
CA GLN A 148 3.88 5.95 -5.43
C GLN A 148 5.32 5.38 -5.52
N PRO A 149 5.94 5.34 -6.71
CA PRO A 149 7.27 4.77 -6.89
C PRO A 149 8.33 5.45 -6.00
N TRP A 150 8.21 6.74 -5.75
CA TRP A 150 9.09 7.51 -4.86
C TRP A 150 9.19 6.96 -3.42
N LEU A 151 8.24 6.14 -2.96
CA LEU A 151 8.27 5.54 -1.61
C LEU A 151 8.96 4.17 -1.57
N TRP A 152 9.26 3.55 -2.70
CA TRP A 152 9.59 2.13 -2.79
C TRP A 152 10.83 1.74 -1.99
N MET A 153 11.91 2.50 -2.08
CA MET A 153 13.15 2.20 -1.36
C MET A 153 12.95 2.28 0.16
N ARG A 154 12.19 3.27 0.63
CA ARG A 154 11.82 3.40 2.04
C ARG A 154 10.95 2.23 2.50
N GLN A 155 9.88 1.92 1.75
CA GLN A 155 8.97 0.82 2.06
C GLN A 155 9.70 -0.52 2.12
N LEU A 156 10.57 -0.78 1.14
CA LEU A 156 11.39 -1.99 1.10
C LEU A 156 12.29 -2.08 2.33
N ARG A 157 12.99 -1.00 2.68
CA ARG A 157 13.87 -0.96 3.87
C ARG A 157 13.08 -1.27 5.15
N GLU A 158 11.93 -0.63 5.35
CA GLU A 158 11.09 -0.86 6.54
C GLU A 158 10.65 -2.32 6.69
N TRP A 159 10.22 -2.95 5.59
CA TRP A 159 9.86 -4.36 5.60
C TRP A 159 11.04 -5.28 5.91
N LEU A 160 12.21 -5.00 5.32
CA LEU A 160 13.41 -5.80 5.57
C LEU A 160 13.94 -5.65 7.00
N LEU A 161 13.89 -4.45 7.57
CA LEU A 161 14.26 -4.20 8.96
C LEU A 161 13.31 -4.91 9.95
N LEU A 162 12.00 -4.90 9.69
CA LEU A 162 11.03 -5.69 10.44
C LEU A 162 11.36 -7.18 10.37
N LEU A 163 11.61 -7.70 9.17
CA LEU A 163 11.95 -9.12 8.96
C LEU A 163 13.25 -9.51 9.66
N ARG A 164 14.31 -8.69 9.56
CA ARG A 164 15.58 -8.89 10.29
C ARG A 164 15.33 -8.99 11.79
N THR A 165 14.48 -8.12 12.34
CA THR A 165 14.10 -8.16 13.76
C THR A 165 13.44 -9.49 14.14
N VAL A 166 12.52 -10.00 13.30
CA VAL A 166 11.89 -11.31 13.52
C VAL A 166 12.93 -12.42 13.46
N ILE A 167 13.75 -12.47 12.40
CA ILE A 167 14.75 -13.51 12.15
C ILE A 167 15.79 -13.56 13.27
N MET A 168 16.27 -12.42 13.75
CA MET A 168 17.21 -12.34 14.87
C MET A 168 16.63 -12.94 16.16
N SER A 169 15.30 -12.85 16.34
CA SER A 169 14.59 -13.39 17.51
C SER A 169 14.30 -14.90 17.45
N LEU A 170 14.57 -15.57 16.32
CA LEU A 170 14.36 -17.01 16.15
C LEU A 170 15.41 -17.85 16.91
N SER A 171 15.11 -19.14 17.10
CA SER A 171 16.03 -20.11 17.72
C SER A 171 17.26 -20.36 16.84
N LEU A 172 18.32 -20.88 17.44
CA LEU A 172 19.54 -21.26 16.71
C LEU A 172 19.26 -22.30 15.61
N GLU A 173 18.44 -23.30 15.91
CA GLU A 173 18.02 -24.32 14.93
C GLU A 173 17.36 -23.70 13.69
N CYS A 174 16.49 -22.71 13.85
CA CYS A 174 15.90 -22.00 12.71
C CYS A 174 16.97 -21.27 11.88
N LYS A 175 17.99 -20.70 12.53
CA LYS A 175 19.06 -19.96 11.85
C LYS A 175 19.97 -20.89 11.05
N GLU A 176 20.31 -22.07 11.60
CA GLU A 176 21.07 -23.10 10.88
C GLU A 176 20.32 -23.56 9.62
N ILE A 177 19.02 -23.85 9.73
CA ILE A 177 18.19 -24.21 8.56
C ILE A 177 18.09 -23.06 7.55
N MET A 178 18.03 -21.81 8.00
CA MET A 178 18.06 -20.65 7.11
C MET A 178 19.38 -20.55 6.34
N GLU A 179 20.52 -20.80 6.98
CA GLU A 179 21.83 -20.82 6.32
C GLU A 179 21.92 -21.94 5.27
N GLU A 180 21.49 -23.15 5.62
CA GLU A 180 21.40 -24.28 4.67
C GLU A 180 20.49 -23.97 3.49
N ASN A 181 19.32 -23.39 3.76
CA ASN A 181 18.37 -22.96 2.75
C ASN A 181 19.03 -21.96 1.79
N MET A 182 19.67 -20.92 2.31
CA MET A 182 20.37 -19.90 1.49
C MET A 182 21.51 -20.49 0.66
N ASN A 183 22.28 -21.43 1.19
CA ASN A 183 23.30 -22.12 0.41
C ASN A 183 22.69 -22.86 -0.79
N SER A 184 21.54 -23.53 -0.60
CA SER A 184 20.84 -24.18 -1.72
C SER A 184 20.30 -23.18 -2.75
N TRP A 185 19.92 -21.97 -2.32
CA TRP A 185 19.34 -20.94 -3.18
C TRP A 185 20.37 -20.22 -4.05
N ARG A 186 21.65 -20.18 -3.65
CA ARG A 186 22.72 -19.56 -4.45
C ARG A 186 22.87 -20.17 -5.85
N ASP A 187 22.49 -21.43 -6.01
CA ASP A 187 22.62 -22.19 -7.27
C ASP A 187 21.30 -22.36 -8.05
N ARG A 188 20.14 -22.12 -7.43
CA ARG A 188 18.82 -22.35 -8.06
C ARG A 188 18.55 -21.39 -9.21
N GLY A 189 18.32 -21.92 -10.41
CA GLY A 189 17.99 -21.11 -11.58
C GLY A 189 19.17 -20.27 -12.10
N ARG A 190 20.39 -20.51 -11.60
CA ARG A 190 21.61 -19.85 -12.09
C ARG A 190 21.91 -20.32 -13.51
N THR A 191 22.29 -19.38 -14.38
CA THR A 191 22.69 -19.72 -15.75
C THR A 191 23.94 -20.59 -15.72
N GLY A 192 23.92 -21.73 -16.40
CA GLY A 192 24.99 -22.73 -16.35
C GLY A 192 25.03 -23.56 -15.06
N GLY A 193 24.03 -23.42 -14.18
CA GLY A 193 23.88 -24.22 -12.97
C GLY A 193 23.17 -25.55 -13.21
N SER A 194 23.41 -26.52 -12.33
CA SER A 194 22.78 -27.85 -12.39
C SER A 194 21.41 -27.93 -11.71
N ILE A 195 20.85 -26.79 -11.26
CA ILE A 195 19.60 -26.73 -10.49
C ILE A 195 18.67 -25.70 -11.14
N ASN A 196 17.47 -26.13 -11.51
CA ASN A 196 16.40 -25.24 -12.00
C ASN A 196 15.89 -24.35 -10.86
N LEU A 197 15.14 -23.28 -11.20
CA LEU A 197 14.59 -22.39 -10.17
C LEU A 197 13.66 -23.13 -9.18
N ASP A 198 12.94 -24.14 -9.67
CA ASP A 198 12.05 -24.99 -8.86
C ASP A 198 12.79 -25.98 -7.94
N GLY A 199 14.12 -25.94 -7.90
CA GLY A 199 14.96 -26.83 -7.10
C GLY A 199 15.17 -28.22 -7.71
N THR A 200 14.58 -28.52 -8.88
CA THR A 200 14.84 -29.77 -9.58
C THR A 200 16.18 -29.75 -10.30
N GLY A 201 16.78 -30.92 -10.53
CA GLY A 201 18.00 -31.02 -11.33
C GLY A 201 17.80 -30.48 -12.74
N ALA A 202 18.70 -29.61 -13.19
CA ALA A 202 18.78 -29.16 -14.57
C ALA A 202 19.50 -30.21 -15.42
N VAL A 203 19.14 -30.27 -16.70
CA VAL A 203 19.87 -31.10 -17.67
C VAL A 203 21.12 -30.32 -18.06
N ALA A 204 22.29 -30.80 -17.63
CA ALA A 204 23.56 -30.14 -17.93
C ALA A 204 23.85 -30.20 -19.44
N ASN A 205 24.12 -29.06 -20.07
CA ASN A 205 24.66 -29.02 -21.41
C ASN A 205 26.20 -29.05 -21.36
N GLU A 206 26.84 -29.61 -22.39
CA GLU A 206 28.31 -29.59 -22.50
C GLU A 206 28.79 -28.12 -22.53
N GLY A 207 29.51 -27.70 -21.48
CA GLY A 207 30.04 -26.34 -21.33
C GLY A 207 29.39 -25.51 -20.21
N ASP A 208 28.35 -26.02 -19.53
CA ASP A 208 27.77 -25.37 -18.35
C ASP A 208 28.71 -25.51 -17.14
N VAL A 209 29.41 -24.42 -16.82
CA VAL A 209 30.22 -24.30 -15.60
C VAL A 209 29.61 -23.21 -14.74
N ALA A 210 29.22 -23.56 -13.51
CA ALA A 210 28.76 -22.60 -12.53
C ALA A 210 29.87 -21.60 -12.22
N LEU A 211 29.66 -20.34 -12.61
CA LEU A 211 30.58 -19.25 -12.28
C LEU A 211 30.42 -18.86 -10.80
N PRO A 212 31.51 -18.39 -10.16
CA PRO A 212 31.42 -17.83 -8.80
C PRO A 212 30.46 -16.64 -8.77
N LEU A 213 29.95 -16.33 -7.57
CA LEU A 213 29.07 -15.19 -7.35
C LEU A 213 29.76 -13.88 -7.75
N GLY A 214 29.02 -13.04 -8.48
CA GLY A 214 29.45 -11.68 -8.78
C GLY A 214 29.36 -10.76 -7.56
N PRO A 215 29.90 -9.53 -7.67
CA PRO A 215 29.77 -8.54 -6.62
C PRO A 215 28.30 -8.16 -6.40
N GLY A 216 27.90 -7.97 -5.14
CA GLY A 216 26.53 -7.66 -4.77
C GLY A 216 25.60 -8.88 -4.74
N GLU A 217 25.98 -10.05 -5.27
CA GLU A 217 25.11 -11.23 -5.27
C GLU A 217 25.09 -11.91 -3.90
N TRP A 218 23.93 -11.93 -3.24
CA TRP A 218 23.71 -12.61 -1.95
C TRP A 218 24.54 -12.06 -0.76
N ASP A 219 24.93 -10.79 -0.81
CA ASP A 219 25.67 -10.12 0.27
C ASP A 219 24.84 -9.96 1.56
N ASP A 220 23.51 -9.79 1.44
CA ASP A 220 22.57 -9.59 2.55
C ASP A 220 21.45 -10.64 2.56
N ALA A 221 21.82 -11.91 2.41
CA ALA A 221 20.87 -13.02 2.43
C ALA A 221 20.00 -13.01 3.71
N LEU A 222 18.67 -13.03 3.56
CA LEU A 222 17.72 -12.93 4.68
C LEU A 222 17.46 -14.26 5.41
N GLY A 223 17.91 -15.40 4.86
CA GLY A 223 17.54 -16.73 5.35
C GLY A 223 16.28 -17.33 4.70
N LEU A 224 15.49 -16.50 4.03
CA LEU A 224 14.31 -16.87 3.25
C LEU A 224 14.36 -16.21 1.87
N PRO A 225 13.85 -16.89 0.82
CA PRO A 225 13.75 -16.28 -0.50
C PRO A 225 12.77 -15.11 -0.48
N LEU A 226 13.07 -14.10 -1.31
CA LEU A 226 12.31 -12.85 -1.42
C LEU A 226 11.89 -12.61 -2.87
N CYS A 227 10.65 -12.16 -3.06
CA CYS A 227 10.11 -11.69 -4.34
C CYS A 227 9.47 -10.32 -4.12
N VAL A 228 9.81 -9.36 -4.96
CA VAL A 228 9.17 -8.04 -4.99
C VAL A 228 8.24 -7.95 -6.19
N VAL A 229 6.98 -7.60 -5.93
CA VAL A 229 5.93 -7.46 -6.94
C VAL A 229 5.50 -6.01 -6.98
N CYS A 230 5.84 -5.31 -8.07
CA CYS A 230 5.36 -3.94 -8.29
C CYS A 230 4.06 -3.99 -9.08
N GLN A 231 2.95 -3.73 -8.39
CA GLN A 231 1.60 -3.75 -8.93
C GLN A 231 1.27 -2.46 -9.68
N ASN A 232 0.21 -2.52 -10.48
CA ASN A 232 -0.38 -1.40 -11.22
C ASN A 232 0.57 -0.77 -12.24
N SER A 233 1.35 -1.58 -12.97
CA SER A 233 2.30 -1.10 -13.99
C SER A 233 1.66 -0.29 -15.12
N GLU A 234 0.34 -0.36 -15.32
CA GLU A 234 -0.38 0.56 -16.21
C GLU A 234 -0.27 2.03 -15.79
N ARG A 235 0.08 2.32 -14.52
CA ARG A 235 0.36 3.68 -14.05
C ARG A 235 1.66 4.28 -14.59
N ILE A 236 2.55 3.48 -15.20
CA ILE A 236 3.72 3.99 -15.92
C ILE A 236 3.29 4.99 -17.01
N ASP A 237 2.27 4.63 -17.80
CA ASP A 237 1.72 5.51 -18.84
C ASP A 237 1.04 6.76 -18.25
N TYR A 238 0.47 6.65 -17.05
CA TYR A 238 -0.09 7.80 -16.32
C TYR A 238 1.02 8.76 -15.90
N LEU A 239 2.12 8.26 -15.32
CA LEU A 239 3.26 9.07 -14.90
C LEU A 239 3.94 9.77 -16.08
N GLU A 240 4.06 9.11 -17.23
CA GLU A 240 4.59 9.72 -18.45
C GLU A 240 3.70 10.89 -18.93
N LYS A 241 2.37 10.69 -18.96
CA LYS A 241 1.43 11.69 -19.49
C LYS A 241 1.18 12.86 -18.54
N THR A 242 1.15 12.61 -17.23
CA THR A 242 0.72 13.61 -16.24
C THR A 242 1.86 14.24 -15.47
N GLN A 243 2.92 13.48 -15.17
CA GLN A 243 4.09 13.95 -14.41
C GLN A 243 5.31 14.17 -15.31
N GLY A 244 5.16 13.98 -16.63
CA GLY A 244 6.23 14.20 -17.60
C GLY A 244 7.41 13.25 -17.47
N TRP A 245 7.23 12.09 -16.81
CA TRP A 245 8.28 11.09 -16.67
C TRP A 245 8.76 10.61 -18.04
N LYS A 246 10.07 10.34 -18.12
CA LYS A 246 10.73 9.83 -19.32
C LYS A 246 11.29 8.45 -19.03
N GLU A 247 11.64 7.73 -20.10
CA GLU A 247 12.21 6.39 -20.01
C GLU A 247 13.39 6.31 -19.05
N GLU A 248 14.23 7.34 -19.04
CA GLU A 248 15.37 7.48 -18.12
C GLU A 248 14.97 7.37 -16.64
N LYS A 249 13.82 7.93 -16.23
CA LYS A 249 13.33 7.81 -14.84
C LYS A 249 12.83 6.40 -14.54
N PHE A 250 12.17 5.73 -15.49
CA PHE A 250 11.72 4.35 -15.29
C PHE A 250 12.89 3.37 -15.22
N ASP A 251 13.90 3.57 -16.07
CA ASP A 251 15.15 2.82 -16.05
C ASP A 251 15.90 3.04 -14.74
N LEU A 252 15.96 4.28 -14.24
CA LEU A 252 16.56 4.61 -12.95
C LEU A 252 15.89 3.84 -11.80
N VAL A 253 14.55 3.89 -11.73
CA VAL A 253 13.79 3.13 -10.73
C VAL A 253 14.11 1.64 -10.78
N LEU A 254 14.19 1.08 -11.99
CA LEU A 254 14.52 -0.32 -12.21
C LEU A 254 15.97 -0.63 -11.79
N GLN A 255 16.94 0.25 -12.07
CA GLN A 255 18.33 0.07 -11.67
C GLN A 255 18.49 0.07 -10.14
N TYR A 256 17.82 0.97 -9.42
CA TYR A 256 17.82 0.97 -7.95
C TYR A 256 17.25 -0.33 -7.39
N LEU A 257 16.04 -0.73 -7.81
CA LEU A 257 15.42 -1.96 -7.34
C LEU A 257 16.29 -3.19 -7.61
N ARG A 258 16.80 -3.34 -8.84
CA ARG A 258 17.67 -4.47 -9.20
C ARG A 258 18.94 -4.51 -8.37
N THR A 259 19.55 -3.36 -8.09
CA THR A 259 20.77 -3.27 -7.29
C THR A 259 20.55 -3.77 -5.87
N VAL A 260 19.50 -3.29 -5.19
CA VAL A 260 19.25 -3.68 -3.80
C VAL A 260 18.70 -5.09 -3.67
N LEU A 261 17.90 -5.55 -4.64
CA LEU A 261 17.36 -6.91 -4.65
C LEU A 261 18.42 -7.97 -4.97
N LEU A 262 19.45 -7.62 -5.75
CA LEU A 262 20.59 -8.50 -6.01
C LEU A 262 21.29 -8.94 -4.72
N ARG A 263 21.42 -8.02 -3.75
CA ARG A 263 22.00 -8.28 -2.43
C ARG A 263 21.26 -9.35 -1.64
N HIS A 264 19.95 -9.46 -1.85
CA HIS A 264 19.09 -10.44 -1.19
C HIS A 264 18.86 -11.70 -2.01
N GLY A 265 19.41 -11.78 -3.24
CA GLY A 265 19.09 -12.88 -4.18
C GLY A 265 17.61 -12.91 -4.58
N ALA A 266 16.94 -11.76 -4.52
CA ALA A 266 15.50 -11.66 -4.68
C ALA A 266 15.08 -11.58 -6.17
N SER A 267 13.82 -11.92 -6.44
CA SER A 267 13.19 -11.66 -7.74
C SER A 267 12.43 -10.33 -7.76
N LEU A 268 12.23 -9.80 -8.97
CA LEU A 268 11.42 -8.61 -9.24
C LEU A 268 10.44 -8.91 -10.37
N ILE A 269 9.18 -8.51 -10.22
CA ILE A 269 8.18 -8.63 -11.28
C ILE A 269 7.21 -7.46 -11.26
N TYR A 270 6.84 -6.95 -12.44
CA TYR A 270 5.77 -5.98 -12.59
C TYR A 270 4.48 -6.66 -13.02
N THR A 271 3.36 -6.20 -12.47
CA THR A 271 2.05 -6.78 -12.75
C THR A 271 0.99 -5.71 -12.96
N THR A 272 0.20 -5.88 -14.00
CA THR A 272 -1.02 -5.11 -14.27
C THR A 272 -2.23 -6.01 -14.00
N PRO A 273 -3.25 -5.59 -13.22
CA PRO A 273 -4.38 -6.44 -12.82
C PRO A 273 -5.09 -7.15 -13.98
N SER A 274 -5.17 -6.52 -15.15
CA SER A 274 -5.87 -7.06 -16.33
C SER A 274 -4.98 -7.76 -17.35
N MET A 275 -3.67 -7.89 -17.10
CA MET A 275 -2.73 -8.52 -18.05
C MET A 275 -2.15 -9.81 -17.50
N ALA A 276 -2.06 -10.83 -18.37
CA ALA A 276 -1.38 -12.07 -18.03
C ALA A 276 0.12 -11.80 -17.80
N SER A 277 0.62 -12.25 -16.66
CA SER A 277 2.03 -12.15 -16.26
C SER A 277 2.57 -13.52 -15.87
N PRO A 278 3.89 -13.74 -15.88
CA PRO A 278 4.49 -14.98 -15.40
C PRO A 278 4.54 -15.08 -13.87
N LEU A 279 3.76 -14.26 -13.14
CA LEU A 279 3.72 -14.21 -11.68
C LEU A 279 3.51 -15.59 -11.06
N GLN A 280 2.48 -16.31 -11.54
CA GLN A 280 2.16 -17.64 -11.03
C GLN A 280 3.36 -18.58 -11.17
N THR A 281 3.95 -18.65 -12.37
CA THR A 281 5.12 -19.50 -12.64
C THR A 281 6.31 -19.11 -11.77
N LEU A 282 6.57 -17.82 -11.57
CA LEU A 282 7.65 -17.33 -10.73
C LEU A 282 7.48 -17.74 -9.26
N ILE A 283 6.29 -17.50 -8.70
CA ILE A 283 5.99 -17.82 -7.30
C ILE A 283 5.99 -19.34 -7.07
N HIS A 284 5.38 -20.12 -7.96
CA HIS A 284 5.33 -21.58 -7.85
C HIS A 284 6.72 -22.20 -7.92
N ALA A 285 7.52 -21.81 -8.91
CA ALA A 285 8.91 -22.25 -9.01
C ALA A 285 9.70 -21.83 -7.76
N SER A 286 9.52 -20.60 -7.27
CA SER A 286 10.22 -20.14 -6.06
C SER A 286 9.84 -20.93 -4.80
N LEU A 287 8.63 -21.49 -4.74
CA LEU A 287 8.20 -22.39 -3.65
C LEU A 287 8.64 -23.86 -3.86
N GLY A 288 9.37 -24.15 -4.93
CA GLY A 288 9.77 -25.50 -5.34
C GLY A 288 8.60 -26.35 -5.83
N ILE A 289 7.53 -25.71 -6.31
CA ILE A 289 6.38 -26.37 -6.92
C ILE A 289 6.65 -26.44 -8.41
N HIS A 290 6.66 -27.65 -8.95
CA HIS A 290 6.86 -27.88 -10.37
C HIS A 290 5.77 -28.78 -10.92
N SER A 291 5.34 -28.48 -12.15
CA SER A 291 4.43 -29.32 -12.90
C SER A 291 5.14 -30.59 -13.36
N LEU A 292 4.47 -31.74 -13.24
CA LEU A 292 4.99 -33.02 -13.73
C LEU A 292 4.79 -33.17 -15.25
N LEU A 293 3.95 -32.31 -15.83
CA LEU A 293 3.50 -32.39 -17.22
C LEU A 293 4.08 -31.29 -18.11
N LYS A 294 4.27 -30.08 -17.57
CA LYS A 294 4.70 -28.91 -18.34
C LYS A 294 5.73 -28.09 -17.58
N ARG A 295 6.94 -28.01 -18.12
CA ARG A 295 7.96 -27.06 -17.64
C ARG A 295 7.98 -25.83 -18.53
N SER A 296 7.53 -24.70 -18.00
CA SER A 296 7.63 -23.41 -18.69
C SER A 296 8.83 -22.65 -18.13
N PRO A 297 9.89 -22.42 -18.92
CA PRO A 297 11.02 -21.62 -18.45
C PRO A 297 10.57 -20.18 -18.24
N LEU A 298 11.04 -19.56 -17.16
CA LEU A 298 10.87 -18.13 -16.92
C LEU A 298 11.80 -17.36 -17.84
N LYS A 299 11.25 -16.41 -18.59
CA LYS A 299 12.02 -15.52 -19.45
C LYS A 299 12.19 -14.19 -18.73
N ALA A 300 13.44 -13.83 -18.46
CA ALA A 300 13.76 -12.51 -17.93
C ALA A 300 13.44 -11.43 -18.96
N ASN A 301 12.97 -10.29 -18.47
CA ASN A 301 12.67 -9.10 -19.27
C ASN A 301 13.03 -7.86 -18.46
N VAL A 302 13.92 -7.04 -19.01
CA VAL A 302 14.29 -5.73 -18.46
C VAL A 302 14.13 -4.61 -19.49
N ILE A 303 13.48 -4.92 -20.62
CA ILE A 303 13.37 -4.03 -21.78
C ILE A 303 11.97 -3.45 -21.87
N ASP A 304 10.92 -4.28 -21.77
CA ASP A 304 9.56 -3.77 -21.76
C ASP A 304 9.22 -3.24 -20.36
N ARG A 305 9.22 -1.92 -20.21
CA ARG A 305 9.07 -1.20 -18.92
C ARG A 305 7.85 -1.60 -18.09
N ASP A 306 6.77 -2.07 -18.71
CA ASP A 306 5.53 -2.50 -18.06
C ASP A 306 5.47 -4.02 -17.80
N LYS A 307 6.45 -4.79 -18.28
CA LYS A 307 6.50 -6.26 -18.19
C LYS A 307 7.84 -6.76 -17.70
N ILE A 308 8.38 -6.06 -16.70
CA ILE A 308 9.65 -6.42 -16.08
C ILE A 308 9.53 -7.74 -15.33
N VAL A 309 10.49 -8.63 -15.57
CA VAL A 309 10.65 -9.91 -14.89
C VAL A 309 12.15 -10.14 -14.69
N VAL A 310 12.58 -10.16 -13.44
CA VAL A 310 13.94 -10.49 -13.02
C VAL A 310 13.85 -11.71 -12.10
N PRO A 311 14.08 -12.93 -12.63
CA PRO A 311 14.14 -14.13 -11.80
C PRO A 311 15.34 -14.11 -10.85
N PRO A 312 15.31 -14.89 -9.75
CA PRO A 312 16.48 -15.05 -8.87
C PRO A 312 17.69 -15.58 -9.66
N ASN A 313 18.90 -15.18 -9.27
CA ASN A 313 20.17 -15.61 -9.87
C ASN A 313 20.34 -15.31 -11.39
N TRP A 314 19.51 -14.43 -11.97
CA TRP A 314 19.68 -13.98 -13.36
C TRP A 314 20.51 -12.69 -13.48
N ASP A 315 20.33 -11.76 -12.53
CA ASP A 315 20.88 -10.42 -12.61
C ASP A 315 22.36 -10.33 -12.19
N SER A 316 23.01 -9.19 -12.43
CA SER A 316 24.41 -8.92 -12.05
C SER A 316 24.71 -7.43 -12.24
N TRP A 317 25.70 -6.87 -11.53
CA TRP A 317 26.10 -5.47 -11.72
C TRP A 317 26.35 -5.08 -13.18
N GLY A 318 26.99 -5.95 -13.96
CA GLY A 318 27.22 -5.73 -15.38
C GLY A 318 25.92 -5.51 -16.16
N LYS A 319 24.88 -6.31 -15.91
CA LYS A 319 23.56 -6.17 -16.55
C LYS A 319 22.79 -4.94 -16.08
N ILE A 320 23.00 -4.51 -14.83
CA ILE A 320 22.34 -3.31 -14.27
C ILE A 320 22.95 -2.05 -14.87
N ARG A 321 24.29 -2.00 -14.94
CA ARG A 321 25.04 -0.84 -15.39
C ARG A 321 24.78 -0.50 -16.87
N VAL A 322 24.60 -1.51 -17.72
CA VAL A 322 24.35 -1.30 -19.16
C VAL A 322 22.92 -0.88 -19.50
N LEU A 323 21.99 -0.87 -18.54
CA LEU A 323 20.61 -0.43 -18.79
C LEU A 323 20.59 1.06 -19.16
N ARG A 324 21.31 1.89 -18.38
CA ARG A 324 21.55 3.31 -18.63
C ARG A 324 22.88 3.75 -18.05
N ASP A 325 23.56 4.61 -18.80
CA ASP A 325 24.81 5.26 -18.38
C ASP A 325 24.58 6.22 -17.20
N GLY A 326 25.61 6.41 -16.38
CA GLY A 326 25.58 7.34 -15.25
C GLY A 326 25.01 6.77 -13.94
N PHE A 327 24.62 5.49 -13.93
CA PHE A 327 24.19 4.80 -12.71
C PHE A 327 25.36 4.16 -11.97
N ASP A 328 25.58 4.58 -10.71
CA ASP A 328 26.61 4.02 -9.84
C ASP A 328 26.05 2.88 -8.98
N VAL A 329 26.15 1.66 -9.50
CA VAL A 329 25.68 0.44 -8.82
C VAL A 329 26.43 0.16 -7.52
N GLU A 330 27.70 0.55 -7.42
CA GLU A 330 28.52 0.34 -6.23
C GLU A 330 28.04 1.23 -5.10
N LEU A 331 27.89 2.53 -5.38
CA LEU A 331 27.37 3.52 -4.43
C LEU A 331 25.98 3.13 -3.90
N VAL A 332 25.06 2.73 -4.79
CA VAL A 332 23.70 2.33 -4.39
C VAL A 332 23.72 1.04 -3.57
N SER A 333 24.56 0.08 -3.97
CA SER A 333 24.75 -1.14 -3.20
C SER A 333 25.25 -0.83 -1.79
N GLU A 334 26.35 -0.10 -1.64
CA GLU A 334 26.93 0.29 -0.35
C GLU A 334 25.96 1.10 0.52
N GLY A 335 25.26 2.07 -0.09
CA GLY A 335 24.24 2.86 0.60
C GLY A 335 23.10 2.01 1.16
N TRP A 336 22.76 0.90 0.49
CA TRP A 336 21.76 -0.04 0.99
C TRP A 336 22.24 -0.81 2.22
N SER A 337 23.53 -1.13 2.33
CA SER A 337 24.09 -1.70 3.58
C SER A 337 23.89 -0.75 4.75
N ILE A 338 24.17 0.54 4.54
CA ILE A 338 24.01 1.58 5.56
C ILE A 338 22.53 1.73 5.96
N ASP A 339 21.63 1.60 5.00
CA ASP A 339 20.19 1.62 5.26
C ASP A 339 19.71 0.44 6.11
N LEU A 340 20.29 -0.75 5.93
CA LEU A 340 19.90 -1.95 6.66
C LEU A 340 20.66 -2.16 7.98
N ASP A 341 21.69 -1.36 8.27
CA ASP A 341 22.41 -1.29 9.55
C ASP A 341 21.81 -0.21 10.47
N GLN A 342 20.49 -0.14 10.52
CA GLN A 342 19.72 0.78 11.36
C GLN A 342 18.81 0.01 12.32
N PRO A 343 18.55 0.53 13.53
CA PRO A 343 17.63 -0.11 14.47
C PRO A 343 16.19 -0.05 13.96
N PHE A 344 15.37 -1.02 14.38
CA PHE A 344 13.93 -1.07 14.09
C PHE A 344 13.10 -1.23 15.38
N PRO A 345 12.02 -0.46 15.58
CA PRO A 345 11.57 0.66 14.74
C PRO A 345 12.57 1.82 14.77
N MET A 346 12.55 2.65 13.74
CA MET A 346 13.38 3.85 13.70
C MET A 346 13.00 4.77 14.88
N PRO A 347 13.95 5.38 15.62
CA PRO A 347 13.68 6.15 16.84
C PRO A 347 12.67 7.31 16.72
N ASN A 348 12.26 7.69 15.50
CA ASN A 348 11.28 8.76 15.22
C ASN A 348 9.97 8.26 14.59
N SER A 349 9.69 6.94 14.59
CA SER A 349 8.47 6.37 13.98
C SER A 349 7.30 6.18 14.96
N ASP A 350 7.25 6.93 16.06
CA ASP A 350 6.12 6.88 17.00
C ASP A 350 4.87 7.53 16.36
N GLY A 351 3.92 6.69 15.94
CA GLY A 351 2.53 6.87 16.40
C GLY A 351 1.42 7.23 15.42
N THR A 352 1.66 7.55 14.14
CA THR A 352 0.54 7.78 13.19
C THR A 352 0.87 7.27 11.78
N HIS A 353 0.40 6.07 11.45
CA HIS A 353 0.17 5.67 10.05
C HIS A 353 -1.08 6.40 9.55
N ASP A 354 -0.93 7.67 9.22
CA ASP A 354 -1.82 8.37 8.31
C ASP A 354 -1.08 8.48 6.97
N PRO A 355 -1.56 7.86 5.87
CA PRO A 355 -0.90 7.93 4.57
C PRO A 355 -0.83 9.36 3.99
N ASN A 356 -1.46 10.35 4.64
CA ASN A 356 -1.36 11.77 4.30
C ASN A 356 -0.41 12.58 5.19
N HIS A 357 0.29 11.98 6.16
CA HIS A 357 1.21 12.69 7.06
C HIS A 357 2.68 12.34 6.77
N ALA A 358 3.21 12.90 5.68
CA ALA A 358 4.65 13.09 5.56
C ALA A 358 5.09 14.17 6.56
N ILE A 359 5.31 13.77 7.82
CA ILE A 359 5.88 14.65 8.84
C ILE A 359 7.32 14.99 8.41
N LYS A 360 7.50 16.15 7.78
CA LYS A 360 8.72 16.95 7.95
C LYS A 360 8.80 17.34 9.43
N GLY A 361 9.44 16.49 10.22
CA GLY A 361 10.01 16.89 11.49
C GLY A 361 11.23 17.75 11.18
N ASP A 362 11.37 18.86 11.91
CA ASP A 362 12.54 19.73 11.88
C ASP A 362 13.83 18.91 11.78
N ALA A 363 14.54 19.09 10.66
CA ALA A 363 15.85 18.51 10.42
C ALA A 363 16.93 19.28 11.19
N ASN A 364 16.79 19.35 12.51
CA ASN A 364 17.86 19.72 13.41
C ASN A 364 17.99 18.63 14.48
N GLY A 365 18.75 17.57 14.15
CA GLY A 365 19.31 16.67 15.17
C GLY A 365 19.06 15.18 15.04
N ALA A 366 18.87 14.62 13.84
CA ALA A 366 19.08 13.18 13.62
C ALA A 366 19.82 13.00 12.30
N ASP A 367 21.09 12.61 12.38
CA ASP A 367 21.98 12.35 11.25
C ASP A 367 21.35 11.33 10.30
N LYS A 368 20.71 11.79 9.22
CA LYS A 368 20.43 10.90 8.08
C LYS A 368 21.80 10.44 7.57
N PRO A 369 22.03 9.14 7.36
CA PRO A 369 23.33 8.68 6.91
C PRO A 369 23.67 9.37 5.58
N GLU A 370 24.80 10.07 5.52
CA GLU A 370 25.22 10.89 4.36
C GLU A 370 25.32 10.09 3.04
N ALA A 371 25.20 8.76 3.07
CA ALA A 371 25.29 7.86 1.93
C ALA A 371 24.12 6.84 1.83
N SER A 372 22.94 7.14 2.39
CA SER A 372 21.78 6.22 2.32
C SER A 372 21.25 6.07 0.89
N ALA A 373 21.06 4.83 0.43
CA ALA A 373 20.45 4.54 -0.87
C ALA A 373 18.98 4.99 -0.94
N VAL A 374 18.25 4.94 0.19
CA VAL A 374 16.90 5.51 0.30
C VAL A 374 16.93 7.02 0.05
N THR A 375 17.88 7.75 0.66
CA THR A 375 17.97 9.20 0.45
C THR A 375 18.36 9.55 -0.98
N LEU A 376 19.30 8.82 -1.58
CA LEU A 376 19.71 9.02 -2.98
C LEU A 376 18.55 8.75 -3.94
N TYR A 377 17.76 7.71 -3.67
CA TYR A 377 16.58 7.38 -4.46
C TYR A 377 15.51 8.45 -4.38
N GLU A 378 15.13 8.88 -3.16
CA GLU A 378 14.08 9.89 -2.96
C GLU A 378 14.47 11.26 -3.52
N GLU A 379 15.76 11.59 -3.55
CA GLU A 379 16.25 12.81 -4.19
C GLU A 379 16.05 12.77 -5.71
N GLN A 380 16.27 11.61 -6.34
CA GLN A 380 16.21 11.47 -7.81
C GLN A 380 14.79 11.11 -8.31
N VAL A 381 13.99 10.45 -7.46
CA VAL A 381 12.64 9.97 -7.76
C VAL A 381 11.66 10.68 -6.81
N GLN A 382 11.29 11.90 -7.19
CA GLN A 382 10.40 12.77 -6.41
C GLN A 382 8.94 12.73 -6.92
N ASP A 383 8.00 12.99 -6.01
CA ASP A 383 6.59 13.22 -6.34
C ASP A 383 6.37 14.67 -6.81
N THR A 384 6.19 14.84 -8.11
CA THR A 384 5.96 16.16 -8.73
C THR A 384 4.48 16.57 -8.74
N SER A 385 3.56 15.72 -8.25
CA SER A 385 2.12 16.01 -8.30
C SER A 385 1.71 17.16 -7.38
N LEU A 386 2.47 17.38 -6.30
CA LEU A 386 2.21 18.44 -5.32
C LEU A 386 2.98 19.73 -5.61
N ASP A 387 3.97 19.70 -6.51
CA ASP A 387 4.81 20.87 -6.82
C ASP A 387 3.99 22.05 -7.38
N ALA A 388 2.98 21.77 -8.22
CA ALA A 388 2.12 22.80 -8.78
C ALA A 388 1.25 23.50 -7.71
N LEU A 389 0.82 22.75 -6.68
CA LEU A 389 0.08 23.29 -5.54
C LEU A 389 1.00 24.10 -4.62
N GLN A 390 2.24 23.64 -4.42
CA GLN A 390 3.25 24.32 -3.62
C GLN A 390 3.70 25.65 -4.25
N LEU A 391 3.88 25.67 -5.58
CA LEU A 391 4.20 26.88 -6.33
C LEU A 391 3.06 27.91 -6.33
N ALA A 392 1.80 27.44 -6.31
CA ALA A 392 0.63 28.32 -6.24
C ALA A 392 0.41 28.94 -4.86
N GLN A 393 0.93 28.33 -3.79
CA GLN A 393 0.71 28.75 -2.40
C GLN A 393 1.76 29.72 -1.83
N GLY A 394 2.77 30.11 -2.61
CA GLY A 394 3.65 31.24 -2.30
C GLY A 394 4.23 31.24 -0.88
N ASN A 395 5.24 30.41 -0.62
CA ASN A 395 6.20 30.50 0.50
C ASN A 395 5.67 30.81 1.92
N ASN A 396 4.39 30.55 2.22
CA ASN A 396 3.88 30.47 3.59
C ASN A 396 4.03 29.02 4.07
N ASP A 397 4.60 28.84 5.25
CA ASP A 397 4.96 27.55 5.87
C ASP A 397 3.95 26.42 5.59
N THR A 398 4.39 25.44 4.80
CA THR A 398 3.55 24.44 4.14
C THR A 398 3.19 23.23 5.02
N ASN A 399 3.25 23.32 6.35
CA ASN A 399 2.96 22.18 7.24
C ASN A 399 1.90 22.46 8.31
N ARG A 400 1.24 23.62 8.25
CA ARG A 400 0.11 23.96 9.12
C ARG A 400 -1.14 24.13 8.26
N LEU A 401 -2.01 23.12 8.27
CA LEU A 401 -3.39 23.28 7.78
C LEU A 401 -4.15 24.29 8.67
N GLU A 402 -3.74 24.38 9.94
CA GLU A 402 -4.25 25.34 10.90
C GLU A 402 -3.49 26.66 10.76
N VAL A 403 -4.16 27.68 10.23
CA VAL A 403 -3.76 29.06 10.49
C VAL A 403 -3.78 29.24 12.03
N PRO A 404 -2.65 29.57 12.69
CA PRO A 404 -2.70 29.99 14.08
C PRO A 404 -3.66 31.16 14.15
N SER A 405 -4.81 30.97 14.79
CA SER A 405 -5.58 32.13 15.21
C SER A 405 -4.66 32.93 16.12
N VAL A 406 -4.50 34.22 15.82
CA VAL A 406 -3.78 35.12 16.73
C VAL A 406 -4.48 35.04 18.07
N ASP A 407 -3.72 34.91 19.16
CA ASP A 407 -4.29 34.94 20.49
C ASP A 407 -5.22 36.14 20.62
N THR A 408 -6.45 35.90 21.07
CA THR A 408 -7.51 36.91 21.09
C THR A 408 -7.11 38.15 21.86
N GLN A 409 -6.35 38.01 22.94
CA GLN A 409 -5.84 39.14 23.71
C GLN A 409 -4.73 39.90 22.98
N ALA A 410 -3.82 39.19 22.32
CA ALA A 410 -2.79 39.83 21.48
C ALA A 410 -3.41 40.60 20.30
N PHE A 411 -4.45 40.05 19.66
CA PHE A 411 -5.18 40.73 18.59
C PHE A 411 -5.89 41.98 19.10
N LEU A 412 -6.63 41.88 20.20
CA LEU A 412 -7.35 43.01 20.80
C LEU A 412 -6.40 44.10 21.29
N ALA A 413 -5.24 43.73 21.86
CA ALA A 413 -4.22 44.70 22.26
C ALA A 413 -3.66 45.48 21.06
N ASN A 414 -3.40 44.81 19.92
CA ASN A 414 -2.97 45.47 18.69
C ASN A 414 -4.04 46.43 18.15
N GLN A 415 -5.31 46.03 18.18
CA GLN A 415 -6.41 46.90 17.75
C GLN A 415 -6.61 48.08 18.70
N LEU A 416 -6.45 47.89 20.01
CA LEU A 416 -6.52 48.96 20.99
C LEU A 416 -5.41 49.99 20.77
N GLU A 417 -4.18 49.54 20.47
CA GLU A 417 -3.08 50.45 20.12
C GLU A 417 -3.39 51.28 18.87
N ARG A 418 -3.95 50.65 17.83
CA ARG A 418 -4.39 51.37 16.62
C ARG A 418 -5.49 52.38 16.92
N LEU A 419 -6.48 52.01 17.75
CA LEU A 419 -7.55 52.91 18.17
C LEU A 419 -7.03 54.06 19.03
N GLU A 420 -6.05 53.83 19.90
CA GLU A 420 -5.41 54.90 20.67
C GLU A 420 -4.59 55.84 19.79
N GLN A 421 -3.90 55.32 18.77
CA GLN A 421 -3.20 56.14 17.78
C GLN A 421 -4.19 56.98 16.97
N GLN A 422 -5.33 56.40 16.57
CA GLN A 422 -6.38 57.10 15.86
C GLN A 422 -7.06 58.14 16.75
N LYS A 423 -7.36 57.80 18.01
CA LYS A 423 -7.86 58.75 19.00
C LYS A 423 -6.88 59.90 19.27
N LYS A 424 -5.57 59.63 19.34
CA LYS A 424 -4.55 60.69 19.47
C LYS A 424 -4.45 61.55 18.21
N ALA A 425 -4.70 60.98 17.03
CA ALA A 425 -4.79 61.74 15.79
C ALA A 425 -6.05 62.62 15.79
N ASP A 426 -7.18 62.09 16.25
CA ASP A 426 -8.46 62.79 16.36
C ASP A 426 -8.45 63.87 17.47
N ASP A 427 -7.77 63.64 18.59
CA ASP A 427 -7.58 64.64 19.66
C ASP A 427 -6.61 65.75 19.21
N LYS A 428 -5.67 65.45 18.30
CA LYS A 428 -4.81 66.45 17.67
C LYS A 428 -5.58 67.29 16.67
N THR A 429 -6.41 66.67 15.82
CA THR A 429 -7.27 67.40 14.86
C THR A 429 -8.41 68.15 15.58
N GLY A 430 -8.91 67.63 16.70
CA GLY A 430 -9.91 68.29 17.56
C GLY A 430 -9.37 69.49 18.35
N LYS A 431 -8.08 69.52 18.68
CA LYS A 431 -7.42 70.69 19.29
C LYS A 431 -7.18 71.84 18.31
N ASP A 432 -7.09 71.57 17.01
CA ASP A 432 -7.07 72.61 15.97
C ASP A 432 -8.47 73.19 15.70
N HIS A 433 -9.53 72.55 16.23
CA HIS A 433 -10.92 73.00 16.10
C HIS A 433 -11.53 73.58 17.40
N SER A 434 -10.76 73.77 18.48
CA SER A 434 -11.25 74.43 19.71
C SER A 434 -11.25 75.96 19.62
N PHE A 435 -11.67 76.51 18.48
CA PHE A 435 -12.03 77.92 18.29
C PHE A 435 -13.22 78.06 17.33
N ALA A 436 -14.27 77.26 17.53
CA ALA A 436 -15.58 77.52 16.95
C ALA A 436 -16.67 77.01 17.88
N GLN A 437 -17.16 77.91 18.72
CA GLN A 437 -18.32 77.71 19.56
C GLN A 437 -19.58 77.77 18.67
N SER A 438 -20.43 76.74 18.76
CA SER A 438 -21.86 76.71 18.43
C SER A 438 -22.26 76.68 16.93
N ALA A 439 -22.47 75.48 16.38
CA ALA A 439 -23.45 75.24 15.30
C ALA A 439 -23.82 73.74 15.17
N THR A 440 -25.04 73.42 15.62
CA THR A 440 -26.01 72.45 15.09
C THR A 440 -25.54 71.08 14.55
N ASP A 441 -25.93 70.04 15.28
CA ASP A 441 -25.84 68.59 15.04
C ASP A 441 -26.65 68.07 13.82
N ASP A 442 -27.08 68.96 12.92
CA ASP A 442 -28.17 68.70 11.94
C ASP A 442 -27.71 68.65 10.47
N MET A 443 -26.40 68.68 10.18
CA MET A 443 -25.89 68.77 8.79
C MET A 443 -25.09 67.55 8.30
N ILE A 444 -24.92 66.49 9.10
CA ILE A 444 -24.17 65.28 8.69
C ILE A 444 -25.12 64.15 8.23
N SER A 445 -26.43 64.24 8.49
CA SER A 445 -27.41 63.23 8.07
C SER A 445 -27.76 63.26 6.57
N ASP A 446 -27.52 64.38 5.88
CA ASP A 446 -28.15 64.63 4.57
C ASP A 446 -27.27 64.29 3.35
N HIS A 447 -26.08 63.70 3.55
CA HIS A 447 -25.15 63.37 2.45
C HIS A 447 -24.85 61.87 2.28
N ILE A 448 -25.51 60.99 3.02
CA ILE A 448 -25.38 59.53 2.84
C ILE A 448 -26.66 59.02 2.15
N GLY A 449 -26.54 58.60 0.89
CA GLY A 449 -27.64 57.95 0.17
C GLY A 449 -28.00 56.59 0.79
N PRO A 450 -29.24 56.10 0.59
CA PRO A 450 -29.73 54.89 1.24
C PRO A 450 -28.85 53.68 0.89
N VAL A 451 -28.45 52.92 1.93
CA VAL A 451 -27.57 51.77 1.80
C VAL A 451 -28.38 50.57 1.31
N GLN A 452 -28.18 50.16 0.06
CA GLN A 452 -28.86 49.02 -0.54
C GLN A 452 -27.97 47.78 -0.57
N PHE A 453 -28.50 46.65 -0.10
CA PHE A 453 -27.82 45.36 -0.11
C PHE A 453 -28.49 44.43 -1.14
N ASN A 454 -27.70 43.71 -1.93
CA ASN A 454 -28.22 42.70 -2.86
C ASN A 454 -28.14 41.32 -2.20
N MET A 455 -29.29 40.74 -1.88
CA MET A 455 -29.38 39.37 -1.38
C MET A 455 -30.13 38.50 -2.38
N GLY A 456 -29.41 37.61 -3.07
CA GLY A 456 -30.02 36.63 -3.97
C GLY A 456 -30.68 37.22 -5.23
N GLY A 457 -30.25 38.41 -5.69
CA GLY A 457 -30.78 39.06 -6.90
C GLY A 457 -31.87 40.10 -6.65
N ILE A 458 -32.24 40.33 -5.39
CA ILE A 458 -33.22 41.37 -4.99
C ILE A 458 -32.47 42.47 -4.23
N GLN A 459 -32.66 43.72 -4.65
CA GLN A 459 -32.14 44.89 -3.96
C GLN A 459 -33.04 45.21 -2.76
N VAL A 460 -32.47 45.16 -1.56
CA VAL A 460 -33.18 45.42 -0.30
C VAL A 460 -32.61 46.69 0.31
N ASP A 461 -33.49 47.64 0.62
CA ASP A 461 -33.16 48.89 1.30
C ASP A 461 -33.04 48.64 2.81
N ALA A 462 -31.90 49.00 3.39
CA ALA A 462 -31.60 48.76 4.80
C ALA A 462 -32.53 49.54 5.73
N ASP A 463 -32.93 50.75 5.31
CA ASP A 463 -33.74 51.64 6.14
C ASP A 463 -35.19 51.13 6.26
N ASP A 464 -35.76 50.55 5.20
CA ASP A 464 -37.09 49.91 5.23
C ASP A 464 -37.10 48.67 6.14
N MET A 465 -36.00 47.92 6.16
CA MET A 465 -35.88 46.72 6.99
C MET A 465 -35.76 47.07 8.49
N VAL A 466 -35.03 48.14 8.81
CA VAL A 466 -34.91 48.67 10.19
C VAL A 466 -36.25 49.26 10.66
N GLN A 467 -36.98 49.97 9.79
CA GLN A 467 -38.32 50.48 10.09
C GLN A 467 -39.28 49.34 10.43
N ARG A 468 -39.31 48.27 9.63
CA ARG A 468 -40.13 47.07 9.89
C ARG A 468 -39.75 46.34 11.18
N LEU A 469 -38.48 46.32 11.54
CA LEU A 469 -38.01 45.75 12.80
C LEU A 469 -38.47 46.59 14.01
N LYS A 470 -38.44 47.92 13.89
CA LYS A 470 -38.99 48.82 14.92
C LYS A 470 -40.50 48.66 15.07
N ASP A 471 -41.24 48.58 13.97
CA ASP A 471 -42.70 48.36 13.99
C ASP A 471 -43.05 47.00 14.62
N ARG A 472 -42.23 45.97 14.39
CA ARG A 472 -42.39 44.65 15.01
C ARG A 472 -42.06 44.64 16.50
N GLN A 473 -41.12 45.47 16.94
CA GLN A 473 -40.74 45.60 18.36
C GLN A 473 -41.70 46.50 19.15
N ALA A 474 -42.39 47.44 18.50
CA ALA A 474 -43.40 48.30 19.13
C ALA A 474 -44.69 47.55 19.55
N TYR A 475 -44.93 46.35 19.00
CA TYR A 475 -46.11 45.52 19.27
C TYR A 475 -45.82 44.25 20.09
N GLY A 476 -44.84 44.29 20.99
CA GLY A 476 -44.60 43.20 21.94
C GLY A 476 -45.42 43.32 23.22
N HIS A 477 -46.60 42.67 23.32
CA HIS A 477 -47.04 41.89 24.51
C HIS A 477 -48.43 41.22 24.36
N SER A 478 -48.41 39.88 24.18
CA SER A 478 -49.32 38.83 24.73
C SER A 478 -50.78 38.72 24.21
N PRO A 479 -51.45 37.53 24.16
CA PRO A 479 -51.16 36.30 24.91
C PRO A 479 -51.12 34.95 24.15
N GLU A 480 -50.58 33.96 24.86
CA GLU A 480 -50.63 32.51 24.58
C GLU A 480 -52.04 32.03 24.20
N PRO A 481 -52.12 30.97 23.38
CA PRO A 481 -53.20 30.00 23.53
C PRO A 481 -52.67 28.57 23.70
N LEU A 482 -53.24 27.91 24.71
CA LEU A 482 -53.25 26.47 24.91
C LEU A 482 -54.44 25.84 24.18
N LEU A 483 -54.19 24.61 23.67
CA LEU A 483 -55.08 23.46 23.43
C LEU A 483 -56.18 23.51 22.35
N ASP A 484 -55.94 22.69 21.33
CA ASP A 484 -56.77 21.63 20.70
C ASP A 484 -58.28 21.80 20.37
N GLU A 485 -58.56 21.24 19.17
CA GLU A 485 -59.80 20.69 18.60
C GLU A 485 -60.64 21.51 17.58
N GLU A 486 -60.76 20.86 16.41
CA GLU A 486 -61.81 20.87 15.39
C GLU A 486 -61.95 22.01 14.35
N SER A 487 -61.27 21.77 13.22
CA SER A 487 -61.83 21.71 11.84
C SER A 487 -62.36 22.97 11.13
N GLN A 488 -61.71 23.32 10.01
CA GLN A 488 -62.31 23.33 8.66
C GLN A 488 -61.25 23.49 7.56
N LEU A 489 -61.43 22.73 6.48
CA LEU A 489 -60.57 22.54 5.31
C LEU A 489 -60.66 23.72 4.32
N GLU A 490 -59.53 24.14 3.72
CA GLU A 490 -59.49 24.69 2.35
C GLU A 490 -58.20 24.27 1.61
N GLU A 491 -58.33 24.07 0.30
CA GLU A 491 -57.58 23.19 -0.59
C GLU A 491 -56.21 23.72 -1.05
N GLY A 492 -55.26 22.78 -1.25
CA GLY A 492 -53.93 23.05 -1.80
C GLY A 492 -53.93 23.23 -3.32
N ALA A 493 -53.07 24.15 -3.80
CA ALA A 493 -52.84 24.39 -5.22
C ALA A 493 -52.22 23.15 -5.91
N GLN A 494 -52.85 22.71 -7.00
CA GLN A 494 -52.41 21.62 -7.88
C GLN A 494 -51.09 21.98 -8.58
N VAL A 495 -50.13 21.04 -8.55
CA VAL A 495 -48.89 21.08 -9.34
C VAL A 495 -49.16 20.45 -10.70
N ASP A 496 -48.92 21.21 -11.77
CA ASP A 496 -49.24 20.83 -13.15
C ASP A 496 -48.15 19.91 -13.76
N THR A 497 -48.36 18.60 -13.62
CA THR A 497 -47.42 17.53 -14.00
C THR A 497 -47.08 17.45 -15.49
N ASP A 498 -47.94 18.01 -16.37
CA ASP A 498 -47.74 17.96 -17.82
C ASP A 498 -46.66 18.93 -18.31
N THR A 499 -46.42 20.02 -17.58
CA THR A 499 -45.34 20.96 -17.90
C THR A 499 -43.97 20.39 -17.58
N LEU A 500 -43.86 19.64 -16.48
CA LEU A 500 -42.65 18.92 -16.07
C LEU A 500 -42.30 17.79 -17.06
N ALA A 501 -43.28 17.04 -17.56
CA ALA A 501 -43.05 15.98 -18.54
C ALA A 501 -42.49 16.51 -19.88
N LYS A 502 -42.97 17.67 -20.35
CA LYS A 502 -42.48 18.32 -21.58
C LYS A 502 -41.06 18.85 -21.43
N PHE A 503 -40.69 19.32 -20.24
CA PHE A 503 -39.34 19.80 -19.94
C PHE A 503 -38.30 18.67 -20.05
N PHE A 504 -38.56 17.51 -19.43
CA PHE A 504 -37.63 16.37 -19.48
C PHE A 504 -37.60 15.67 -20.85
N GLY A 505 -38.70 15.67 -21.59
CA GLY A 505 -38.74 15.13 -22.97
C GLY A 505 -37.85 15.90 -23.94
N ASN A 506 -37.75 17.22 -23.80
CA ASN A 506 -36.88 18.06 -24.64
C ASN A 506 -35.39 17.93 -24.28
N LEU A 507 -35.06 17.52 -23.06
CA LEU A 507 -33.68 17.30 -22.62
C LEU A 507 -33.09 16.01 -23.21
N MET A 508 -33.91 14.96 -23.39
CA MET A 508 -33.45 13.66 -23.90
C MET A 508 -33.28 13.58 -25.43
N ASN A 509 -33.84 14.52 -26.20
CA ASN A 509 -33.79 14.49 -27.68
C ASN A 509 -32.67 15.33 -28.32
N ARG A 510 -31.75 15.91 -27.54
CA ARG A 510 -30.56 16.60 -28.09
C ARG A 510 -29.45 15.58 -28.43
N LYS A 511 -29.42 15.10 -29.67
CA LYS A 511 -28.25 14.40 -30.26
C LYS A 511 -27.17 15.41 -30.70
N PRO A 512 -25.86 15.11 -30.60
CA PRO A 512 -24.81 16.02 -31.04
C PRO A 512 -24.70 16.00 -32.57
N THR A 513 -24.88 17.16 -33.20
CA THR A 513 -24.64 17.35 -34.64
C THR A 513 -23.15 17.50 -34.91
N ALA A 514 -22.58 16.51 -35.60
CA ALA A 514 -21.32 16.64 -36.31
C ALA A 514 -21.53 17.44 -37.62
N SER A 515 -20.78 18.52 -37.82
CA SER A 515 -20.44 19.01 -39.16
C SER A 515 -19.22 19.92 -39.12
N GLY A 516 -18.16 19.48 -39.80
CA GLY A 516 -17.01 20.28 -40.19
C GLY A 516 -16.46 19.70 -41.48
N GLY A 517 -17.02 20.12 -42.61
CA GLY A 517 -16.62 19.68 -43.94
C GLY A 517 -15.30 20.31 -44.39
N VAL A 518 -14.45 19.49 -44.99
CA VAL A 518 -13.27 19.89 -45.77
C VAL A 518 -13.64 19.75 -47.25
N THR A 519 -13.43 20.81 -48.03
CA THR A 519 -13.60 20.84 -49.50
C THR A 519 -12.26 20.70 -50.23
N LYS A 520 -12.27 19.83 -51.25
CA LYS A 520 -11.54 19.81 -52.53
C LYS A 520 -10.00 19.74 -52.51
N THR A 521 -9.47 18.62 -53.04
CA THR A 521 -9.25 18.40 -54.49
C THR A 521 -9.45 16.94 -54.82
#